data_AF-A0A0N8H7X6-F1
#
_entry.id   AF-A0A0N8H7X6-F1
#
_cell.length_a   1.000
_cell.length_b   1.000
_cell.length_c   1.000
_cell.angle_alpha   90.00
_cell.angle_beta   90.00
_cell.angle_gamma   90.00
#
_symmetry.space_group_name_H-M   'P 1'
#
loop_
_entity.id
_entity.type
_entity.pdbx_description
1 polymer ?
#
loop_
_entity_poly.entity_id
_entity_poly.type
_entity_poly.pdbx_seq_one_letter_code
_entity_poly.pdbx_strand_id
1 'polypeptide(L)'
;MVNIDHYDSSTALEASAAAGCYLCRIFRARVICEDPDLDELPAGSCHLTFFKDVSLTFTVGHVRVYHEFTAVRASENLGCPQPKHLSPKRLAPETLDQDLECLIRDFINPSLAMCDGSVPGRHLACRSSLNVDQKQRIPTRLIDVGDGQSDTVRLVTPLRDFPDIKKLNYLILSYSWGQTNESAKTTRANLDERERGIDTGRLPKTIQDAVKLTQLMKIRYLWVDVICIIQPCKTDKYIQDWTSESPKMGSYYSNAHCLISALGASDSSKGLFTERPASKYQTKPCVIGFNQKEKEYIYVFPPQRTVSLEFDSAPLLKRGWCLQERVLSPRILHWSRNGLLKQCFGSKEMSEVCPPNEIPEPRREGTVVPHGSVFSRSGSTALGRQWAEIVREYSTMRFTYGTDRLAAIHGLADQLAIFHKDEYFAGVFRSHLAQGLMWEPNSEDKEGERLTCFPSWSWACHHSKSSVFLTDISQSLVKCTRADVFPSTQDPLDFTNTSKRILRLEAPLLAIDAQQCRKGGSFELIIETPRFDAHIGFDSEDLAANHGKSLSILLLDIGRIVKGIVLRPKDSYYERIGYAWVDRGHNPKELLHANYWEDLRTEVGLI
;
A
#
# COMPACT_ATOMS: atom_id res chain seq x y z
N MET A 1 -40.06 -4.72 -8.13
CA MET A 1 -39.10 -4.11 -9.05
C MET A 1 -39.88 -3.22 -10.00
N VAL A 2 -39.52 -1.94 -10.13
CA VAL A 2 -40.13 -1.02 -11.09
C VAL A 2 -39.04 -0.59 -12.06
N ASN A 3 -39.25 -0.80 -13.36
CA ASN A 3 -38.34 -0.34 -14.40
C ASN A 3 -38.94 0.92 -15.03
N ILE A 4 -38.13 1.97 -15.14
CA ILE A 4 -38.47 3.22 -15.80
C ILE A 4 -37.47 3.43 -16.92
N ASP A 5 -37.97 3.54 -18.15
CA ASP A 5 -37.19 4.01 -19.28
C ASP A 5 -36.98 5.51 -19.10
N HIS A 6 -35.76 5.91 -18.72
CA HIS A 6 -35.48 7.29 -18.38
C HIS A 6 -35.20 8.11 -19.64
N TYR A 7 -34.33 7.57 -20.51
CA TYR A 7 -34.05 8.13 -21.83
C TYR A 7 -33.76 7.01 -22.83
N ASP A 8 -34.21 7.21 -24.07
CA ASP A 8 -33.96 6.26 -25.16
C ASP A 8 -32.52 6.35 -25.70
N SER A 9 -31.74 7.36 -25.31
CA SER A 9 -30.33 7.52 -25.67
C SER A 9 -29.49 8.28 -24.64
N SER A 10 -28.18 8.01 -24.61
CA SER A 10 -27.19 8.77 -23.84
C SER A 10 -27.11 10.24 -24.24
N THR A 11 -27.36 10.57 -25.51
CA THR A 11 -27.45 11.95 -26.01
C THR A 11 -28.58 12.74 -25.34
N ALA A 12 -29.74 12.10 -25.13
CA ALA A 12 -30.85 12.75 -24.43
C ALA A 12 -30.52 12.99 -22.95
N LEU A 13 -29.78 12.06 -22.32
CA LEU A 13 -29.29 12.24 -20.95
C LEU A 13 -28.28 13.39 -20.84
N GLU A 14 -27.35 13.51 -21.79
CA GLU A 14 -26.41 14.64 -21.89
C GLU A 14 -27.14 15.97 -22.09
N ALA A 15 -28.11 16.03 -23.01
CA ALA A 15 -28.90 17.23 -23.24
C ALA A 15 -29.66 17.67 -21.98
N SER A 16 -30.23 16.72 -21.23
CA SER A 16 -30.92 16.99 -19.96
C SER A 16 -29.95 17.46 -18.86
N ALA A 17 -28.76 16.87 -18.77
CA ALA A 17 -27.71 17.31 -17.85
C ALA A 17 -27.26 18.75 -18.18
N ALA A 18 -27.07 19.07 -19.46
CA ALA A 18 -26.73 20.40 -19.95
C ALA A 18 -27.86 21.41 -19.65
N ALA A 19 -29.13 21.01 -19.82
CA ALA A 19 -30.30 21.82 -19.49
C ALA A 19 -30.50 22.08 -17.99
N GLY A 20 -29.76 21.39 -17.11
CA GLY A 20 -29.76 21.66 -15.67
C GLY A 20 -30.37 20.58 -14.78
N CYS A 21 -30.74 19.42 -15.32
CA CYS A 21 -31.28 18.33 -14.51
C CYS A 21 -30.22 17.75 -13.56
N TYR A 22 -30.38 17.94 -12.26
CA TYR A 22 -29.42 17.45 -11.24
C TYR A 22 -29.27 15.94 -11.23
N LEU A 23 -30.37 15.20 -11.42
CA LEU A 23 -30.36 13.74 -11.45
C LEU A 23 -29.51 13.24 -12.63
N CYS A 24 -29.71 13.80 -13.82
CA CYS A 24 -28.95 13.44 -15.02
C CYS A 24 -27.47 13.79 -14.87
N ARG A 25 -27.14 14.91 -14.23
CA ARG A 25 -25.74 15.26 -13.90
C ARG A 25 -25.10 14.25 -12.96
N ILE A 26 -25.81 13.79 -11.93
CA ILE A 26 -25.31 12.76 -11.00
C ILE A 26 -25.07 11.44 -11.74
N PHE A 27 -26.02 10.97 -12.55
CA PHE A 27 -25.86 9.73 -13.32
C PHE A 27 -24.69 9.81 -14.27
N ARG A 28 -24.59 10.91 -15.04
CA ARG A 28 -23.47 11.16 -15.94
C ARG A 28 -22.13 11.08 -15.20
N ALA A 29 -21.99 11.84 -14.12
CA ALA A 29 -20.77 11.86 -13.33
C ALA A 29 -20.41 10.46 -12.82
N ARG A 30 -21.41 9.67 -12.40
CA ARG A 30 -21.18 8.32 -11.89
C ARG A 30 -20.68 7.35 -12.97
N VAL A 31 -21.24 7.38 -14.18
CA VAL A 31 -20.74 6.55 -15.31
C VAL A 31 -19.27 6.84 -15.58
N ILE A 32 -18.94 8.13 -15.72
CA ILE A 32 -17.58 8.56 -16.07
C ILE A 32 -16.59 8.25 -14.95
N CYS A 33 -16.98 8.35 -13.67
CA CYS A 33 -16.08 7.98 -12.59
C CYS A 33 -15.77 6.47 -12.54
N GLU A 34 -16.73 5.61 -12.91
CA GLU A 34 -16.56 4.14 -12.89
C GLU A 34 -15.67 3.64 -14.04
N ASP A 35 -15.70 4.30 -15.19
CA ASP A 35 -14.82 4.02 -16.30
C ASP A 35 -13.97 5.26 -16.64
N PRO A 36 -12.74 5.34 -16.09
CA PRO A 36 -11.89 6.52 -16.22
C PRO A 36 -11.33 6.75 -17.62
N ASP A 37 -11.59 5.84 -18.57
CA ASP A 37 -11.24 5.99 -19.99
C ASP A 37 -12.42 6.53 -20.82
N LEU A 38 -13.61 6.71 -20.22
CA LEU A 38 -14.75 7.37 -20.84
C LEU A 38 -14.71 8.88 -20.64
N ASP A 39 -14.46 9.62 -21.72
CA ASP A 39 -14.64 11.08 -21.75
C ASP A 39 -16.11 11.48 -21.98
N GLU A 40 -16.89 10.58 -22.60
CA GLU A 40 -18.30 10.75 -22.95
C GLU A 40 -19.12 9.52 -22.52
N LEU A 41 -20.44 9.69 -22.42
CA LEU A 41 -21.32 8.57 -22.12
C LEU A 41 -21.35 7.55 -23.26
N PRO A 42 -21.36 6.24 -22.95
CA PRO A 42 -21.45 5.20 -23.96
C PRO A 42 -22.78 5.32 -24.71
N ALA A 43 -22.79 4.99 -26.00
CA ALA A 43 -24.01 4.99 -26.81
C ALA A 43 -25.00 3.93 -26.32
N GLY A 44 -26.28 4.31 -26.20
CA GLY A 44 -27.39 3.41 -25.92
C GLY A 44 -28.43 4.00 -24.98
N SER A 45 -29.43 3.19 -24.62
CA SER A 45 -30.55 3.60 -23.76
C SER A 45 -30.14 3.73 -22.30
N CYS A 46 -30.88 4.56 -21.56
CA CYS A 46 -30.75 4.76 -20.12
C CYS A 46 -31.96 4.21 -19.38
N HIS A 47 -31.75 3.15 -18.59
CA HIS A 47 -32.81 2.52 -17.79
C HIS A 47 -32.59 2.77 -16.30
N LEU A 48 -33.67 2.93 -15.54
CA LEU A 48 -33.68 3.01 -14.08
C LEU A 48 -34.49 1.85 -13.51
N THR A 49 -33.88 1.08 -12.60
CA THR A 49 -34.54 -0.04 -11.93
C THR A 49 -34.60 0.20 -10.44
N PHE A 50 -35.80 0.21 -9.88
CA PHE A 50 -36.05 0.32 -8.45
C PHE A 50 -36.32 -1.05 -7.85
N PHE A 51 -35.59 -1.42 -6.81
CA PHE A 51 -35.82 -2.62 -6.03
C PHE A 51 -36.66 -2.31 -4.79
N LYS A 52 -37.40 -3.31 -4.27
CA LYS A 52 -38.35 -3.12 -3.16
C LYS A 52 -37.69 -2.73 -1.82
N ASP A 53 -36.36 -2.69 -1.80
CA ASP A 53 -35.53 -2.42 -0.62
C ASP A 53 -34.53 -1.25 -0.86
N VAL A 54 -34.99 -0.23 -1.59
CA VAL A 54 -34.36 1.11 -1.66
C VAL A 54 -33.18 1.26 -2.65
N SER A 55 -32.72 0.20 -3.31
CA SER A 55 -31.67 0.33 -4.34
C SER A 55 -32.22 0.78 -5.71
N LEU A 56 -31.47 1.67 -6.37
CA LEU A 56 -31.72 2.22 -7.72
C LEU A 56 -30.57 1.82 -8.64
N THR A 57 -30.76 0.90 -9.58
CA THR A 57 -29.75 0.59 -10.59
C THR A 57 -29.97 1.42 -11.84
N PHE A 58 -28.90 1.81 -12.52
CA PHE A 58 -29.01 2.44 -13.83
C PHE A 58 -28.03 1.82 -14.85
N THR A 59 -28.36 1.88 -16.13
CA THR A 59 -27.51 1.33 -17.21
C THR A 59 -27.49 2.31 -18.36
N VAL A 60 -26.31 2.55 -18.94
CA VAL A 60 -26.16 3.37 -20.15
C VAL A 60 -25.42 2.54 -21.19
N GLY A 61 -26.12 2.19 -22.28
CA GLY A 61 -25.54 1.34 -23.33
C GLY A 61 -25.08 -0.03 -22.84
N HIS A 62 -23.85 -0.43 -23.21
CA HIS A 62 -23.25 -1.71 -22.79
C HIS A 62 -22.63 -1.65 -21.38
N VAL A 63 -22.48 -0.44 -20.80
CA VAL A 63 -21.93 -0.26 -19.46
C VAL A 63 -23.07 -0.38 -18.45
N ARG A 64 -23.20 -1.58 -17.86
CA ARG A 64 -24.05 -1.81 -16.69
C ARG A 64 -23.34 -1.31 -15.44
N VAL A 65 -23.61 -0.05 -15.05
CA VAL A 65 -23.17 0.47 -13.76
C VAL A 65 -24.15 -0.01 -12.68
N TYR A 66 -23.83 -1.13 -12.04
CA TYR A 66 -24.55 -1.54 -10.83
C TYR A 66 -24.15 -0.61 -9.69
N HIS A 67 -25.07 0.20 -9.21
CA HIS A 67 -24.82 1.02 -8.03
C HIS A 67 -26.05 1.06 -7.15
N GLU A 68 -25.92 0.60 -5.91
CA GLU A 68 -26.97 0.75 -4.91
C GLU A 68 -26.88 2.15 -4.31
N PHE A 69 -27.96 2.91 -4.39
CA PHE A 69 -28.07 4.16 -3.66
C PHE A 69 -28.61 3.84 -2.26
N THR A 70 -27.95 4.34 -1.22
CA THR A 70 -28.53 4.34 0.12
C THR A 70 -29.58 5.44 0.16
N ALA A 71 -30.85 5.13 -0.12
CA ALA A 71 -31.88 6.12 0.15
C ALA A 71 -32.18 6.18 1.65
N VAL A 72 -32.15 7.40 2.16
CA VAL A 72 -32.68 7.71 3.48
C VAL A 72 -34.15 8.08 3.28
N ARG A 73 -35.07 7.32 3.90
CA ARG A 73 -36.48 7.71 3.93
C ARG A 73 -36.60 9.00 4.72
N ALA A 74 -37.34 9.98 4.18
CA ALA A 74 -37.64 11.21 4.90
C ALA A 74 -38.60 10.93 6.07
N SER A 75 -38.09 10.54 7.24
CA SER A 75 -38.79 10.84 8.49
C SER A 75 -38.60 12.34 8.75
N GLU A 76 -39.69 13.02 9.13
CA GLU A 76 -39.80 14.47 9.28
C GLU A 76 -38.51 15.17 9.78
N ASN A 77 -38.06 16.17 9.02
CA ASN A 77 -36.92 17.06 9.29
C ASN A 77 -35.51 16.43 9.34
N LEU A 78 -34.83 16.46 8.20
CA LEU A 78 -33.36 16.49 8.16
C LEU A 78 -32.93 17.65 7.26
N GLY A 79 -32.51 18.76 7.87
CA GLY A 79 -31.83 19.83 7.15
C GLY A 79 -30.60 19.26 6.46
N CYS A 80 -30.60 19.23 5.14
CA CYS A 80 -29.48 18.71 4.36
C CYS A 80 -28.28 19.65 4.56
N PRO A 81 -27.15 19.17 5.09
CA PRO A 81 -25.92 19.96 5.17
C PRO A 81 -25.54 20.42 3.76
N GLN A 82 -25.28 21.71 3.58
CA GLN A 82 -24.77 22.22 2.31
C GLN A 82 -23.24 22.18 2.33
N PRO A 83 -22.58 21.24 1.63
CA PRO A 83 -21.12 21.25 1.53
C PRO A 83 -20.65 22.49 0.76
N LYS A 84 -19.45 22.97 1.08
CA LYS A 84 -18.83 24.13 0.40
C LYS A 84 -18.61 23.89 -1.10
N HIS A 85 -18.34 22.65 -1.49
CA HIS A 85 -18.25 22.20 -2.89
C HIS A 85 -19.08 20.92 -3.07
N LEU A 86 -19.86 20.87 -4.15
CA LEU A 86 -20.83 19.80 -4.44
C LEU A 86 -20.35 18.86 -5.58
N SER A 87 -19.19 19.18 -6.18
CA SER A 87 -18.51 18.39 -7.20
C SER A 87 -16.99 18.65 -7.16
N PRO A 88 -16.15 17.72 -7.65
CA PRO A 88 -14.73 17.97 -7.80
C PRO A 88 -14.46 19.12 -8.79
N LYS A 89 -13.32 19.80 -8.65
CA LYS A 89 -12.83 20.78 -9.64
C LYS A 89 -12.49 20.09 -10.96
N ARG A 90 -12.78 20.75 -12.08
CA ARG A 90 -12.65 20.16 -13.43
C ARG A 90 -11.20 20.09 -13.89
N LEU A 91 -10.37 21.08 -13.55
CA LEU A 91 -8.97 21.17 -14.00
C LEU A 91 -8.86 21.21 -15.54
N ALA A 92 -9.83 21.84 -16.21
CA ALA A 92 -9.77 22.04 -17.65
C ALA A 92 -8.65 23.03 -18.00
N PRO A 93 -8.01 22.93 -19.18
CA PRO A 93 -6.93 23.84 -19.57
C PRO A 93 -7.28 25.33 -19.41
N GLU A 94 -8.52 25.70 -19.73
CA GLU A 94 -9.04 27.06 -19.63
C GLU A 94 -9.29 27.57 -18.20
N THR A 95 -9.47 26.68 -17.22
CA THR A 95 -9.74 27.04 -15.80
C THR A 95 -8.68 26.52 -14.84
N LEU A 96 -7.60 25.91 -15.34
CA LEU A 96 -6.64 25.15 -14.53
C LEU A 96 -6.08 25.98 -13.38
N ASP A 97 -5.55 27.17 -13.66
CA ASP A 97 -4.92 28.00 -12.63
C ASP A 97 -5.93 28.45 -11.56
N GLN A 98 -7.13 28.86 -11.99
CA GLN A 98 -8.20 29.25 -11.07
C GLN A 98 -8.68 28.08 -10.20
N ASP A 99 -8.80 26.88 -10.79
CA ASP A 99 -9.18 25.67 -10.07
C ASP A 99 -8.10 25.27 -9.05
N LEU A 100 -6.81 25.34 -9.42
CA LEU A 100 -5.68 25.08 -8.52
C LEU A 100 -5.64 26.08 -7.37
N GLU A 101 -5.78 27.38 -7.64
CA GLU A 101 -5.85 28.40 -6.60
C GLU A 101 -7.00 28.14 -5.62
N CYS A 102 -8.18 27.75 -6.13
CA CYS A 102 -9.31 27.36 -5.29
C CYS A 102 -9.00 26.13 -4.44
N LEU A 103 -8.45 25.06 -5.03
CA LEU A 103 -8.08 23.85 -4.28
C LEU A 103 -7.05 24.15 -3.19
N ILE A 104 -6.06 24.98 -3.48
CA ILE A 104 -5.02 25.35 -2.53
C ILE A 104 -5.61 26.15 -1.36
N ARG A 105 -6.40 27.18 -1.67
CA ARG A 105 -7.03 28.05 -0.67
C ARG A 105 -8.07 27.33 0.16
N ASP A 106 -8.96 26.57 -0.47
CA ASP A 106 -10.19 26.08 0.17
C ASP A 106 -10.05 24.67 0.74
N PHE A 107 -9.07 23.88 0.27
CA PHE A 107 -8.88 22.49 0.69
C PHE A 107 -7.48 22.17 1.20
N ILE A 108 -6.43 22.39 0.40
CA ILE A 108 -5.05 21.96 0.75
C ILE A 108 -4.53 22.72 1.98
N ASN A 109 -4.48 24.05 1.94
CA ASN A 109 -3.93 24.84 3.06
C ASN A 109 -4.72 24.61 4.36
N PRO A 110 -6.07 24.66 4.39
CA PRO A 110 -6.82 24.37 5.59
C PRO A 110 -6.58 22.96 6.14
N SER A 111 -6.51 21.95 5.27
CA SER A 111 -6.32 20.55 5.70
C SER A 111 -4.91 20.28 6.25
N LEU A 112 -3.89 20.96 5.74
CA LEU A 112 -2.51 20.88 6.23
C LEU A 112 -2.30 21.70 7.52
N ALA A 113 -2.94 22.86 7.65
CA ALA A 113 -2.92 23.68 8.87
C ALA A 113 -3.50 22.96 10.10
N MET A 114 -4.42 22.01 9.87
CA MET A 114 -4.89 21.11 10.93
C MET A 114 -3.83 20.11 11.41
N CYS A 115 -2.77 19.89 10.64
CA CYS A 115 -1.74 18.87 10.89
C CYS A 115 -0.40 19.47 11.36
N ASP A 116 -0.06 20.70 10.97
CA ASP A 116 1.13 21.42 11.46
C ASP A 116 0.87 22.12 12.82
N GLY A 117 -0.39 22.10 13.24
CA GLY A 117 -1.01 22.69 14.43
C GLY A 117 -0.73 24.16 14.64
N SER A 118 -0.81 24.89 13.53
CA SER A 118 -1.27 26.27 13.46
C SER A 118 -2.68 26.44 14.05
N VAL A 119 -3.46 25.36 14.12
CA VAL A 119 -4.74 25.28 14.84
C VAL A 119 -4.55 24.51 16.18
N PRO A 120 -4.81 25.12 17.35
CA PRO A 120 -4.64 24.46 18.64
C PRO A 120 -5.46 23.17 18.78
N GLY A 121 -4.83 22.08 19.25
CA GLY A 121 -5.51 20.88 19.74
C GLY A 121 -5.90 19.80 18.73
N ARG A 122 -5.39 19.79 17.48
CA ARG A 122 -5.70 18.71 16.52
C ARG A 122 -4.46 18.08 15.85
N HIS A 123 -4.54 16.76 15.67
CA HIS A 123 -3.61 15.87 14.96
C HIS A 123 -2.15 15.83 15.47
N LEU A 124 -1.93 15.62 16.78
CA LEU A 124 -0.58 15.41 17.34
C LEU A 124 0.21 14.29 16.65
N ALA A 125 -0.47 13.21 16.22
CA ALA A 125 0.14 12.10 15.48
C ALA A 125 0.72 12.52 14.12
N CYS A 126 0.24 13.61 13.51
CA CYS A 126 0.87 14.14 12.28
C CYS A 126 2.20 14.85 12.56
N ARG A 127 2.49 15.22 13.82
CA ARG A 127 3.68 15.97 14.22
C ARG A 127 4.71 15.09 14.91
N SER A 128 4.34 13.87 15.29
CA SER A 128 5.29 12.89 15.79
C SER A 128 6.23 12.50 14.65
N SER A 129 7.39 13.15 14.59
CA SER A 129 8.51 12.65 13.81
C SER A 129 8.94 11.32 14.40
N LEU A 130 9.17 10.33 13.55
CA LEU A 130 9.74 9.06 13.98
C LEU A 130 11.14 9.29 14.58
N ASN A 131 11.52 8.54 15.62
CA ASN A 131 12.76 8.71 16.39
C ASN A 131 14.03 8.30 15.61
N VAL A 132 14.36 9.01 14.54
CA VAL A 132 15.58 8.80 13.72
C VAL A 132 16.61 9.92 13.98
N ASP A 133 17.91 9.71 13.77
CA ASP A 133 18.91 10.78 13.78
C ASP A 133 18.53 11.90 12.79
N GLN A 134 18.65 13.18 13.20
CA GLN A 134 18.37 14.34 12.36
C GLN A 134 19.14 14.32 11.04
N LYS A 135 20.38 13.81 11.01
CA LYS A 135 21.18 13.73 9.77
C LYS A 135 20.63 12.70 8.78
N GLN A 136 20.05 11.61 9.28
CA GLN A 136 19.47 10.56 8.44
C GLN A 136 18.11 10.95 7.88
N ARG A 137 17.39 11.89 8.53
CA ARG A 137 16.04 12.34 8.11
C ARG A 137 16.01 13.24 6.87
N ILE A 138 17.16 13.76 6.44
CA ILE A 138 17.21 14.79 5.40
C ILE A 138 17.72 14.16 4.11
N PRO A 139 17.01 14.38 2.99
CA PRO A 139 17.50 13.95 1.69
C PRO A 139 18.89 14.50 1.40
N THR A 140 19.77 13.64 0.89
CA THR A 140 21.11 14.04 0.43
C THR A 140 21.01 15.16 -0.60
N ARG A 141 19.99 15.12 -1.47
CA ARG A 141 19.70 16.15 -2.47
C ARG A 141 18.21 16.48 -2.52
N LEU A 142 17.90 17.71 -2.88
CA LEU A 142 16.56 18.25 -3.13
C LEU A 142 16.55 19.07 -4.41
N ILE A 143 15.37 19.26 -4.99
CA ILE A 143 15.15 20.23 -6.07
C ILE A 143 14.72 21.55 -5.43
N ASP A 144 15.48 22.61 -5.66
CA ASP A 144 15.06 23.99 -5.38
C ASP A 144 14.20 24.47 -6.55
N VAL A 145 12.89 24.61 -6.29
CA VAL A 145 11.91 25.04 -7.30
C VAL A 145 11.80 26.56 -7.42
N GLY A 146 12.57 27.32 -6.62
CA GLY A 146 12.52 28.78 -6.63
C GLY A 146 11.18 29.35 -6.14
N ASP A 147 10.88 30.56 -6.58
CA ASP A 147 9.68 31.34 -6.23
C ASP A 147 8.60 31.35 -7.33
N GLY A 148 8.82 30.59 -8.42
CA GLY A 148 7.94 30.53 -9.59
C GLY A 148 8.18 31.61 -10.64
N GLN A 149 9.20 32.46 -10.50
CA GLN A 149 9.56 33.47 -11.52
C GLN A 149 10.49 32.94 -12.63
N SER A 150 11.07 31.75 -12.42
CA SER A 150 11.96 31.10 -13.37
C SER A 150 11.41 29.74 -13.77
N ASP A 151 11.52 29.42 -15.06
CA ASP A 151 11.22 28.08 -15.60
C ASP A 151 12.36 27.08 -15.33
N THR A 152 13.40 27.49 -14.61
CA THR A 152 14.52 26.63 -14.25
C THR A 152 14.48 26.23 -12.78
N VAL A 153 14.69 24.95 -12.51
CA VAL A 153 14.88 24.41 -11.16
C VAL A 153 16.29 23.87 -11.01
N ARG A 154 16.79 23.68 -9.80
CA ARG A 154 18.17 23.21 -9.60
C ARG A 154 18.28 22.15 -8.52
N LEU A 155 19.20 21.22 -8.72
CA LEU A 155 19.55 20.21 -7.72
C LEU A 155 20.46 20.84 -6.66
N VAL A 156 20.11 20.72 -5.39
CA VAL A 156 20.86 21.27 -4.25
C VAL A 156 21.14 20.19 -3.21
N THR A 157 22.19 20.38 -2.41
CA THR A 157 22.59 19.47 -1.33
C THR A 157 22.29 20.13 0.02
N PRO A 158 21.23 19.73 0.73
CA PRO A 158 20.74 20.51 1.86
C PRO A 158 21.74 20.72 2.99
N LEU A 159 22.52 19.69 3.33
CA LEU A 159 23.52 19.76 4.40
C LEU A 159 24.70 20.69 4.08
N ARG A 160 24.95 20.95 2.79
CA ARG A 160 25.99 21.86 2.30
C ARG A 160 25.44 23.28 2.13
N ASP A 161 24.21 23.37 1.62
CA ASP A 161 23.66 24.62 1.09
C ASP A 161 22.73 25.33 2.10
N PHE A 162 22.33 24.68 3.23
CA PHE A 162 21.47 25.28 4.26
C PHE A 162 22.13 25.41 5.64
N PRO A 163 22.23 26.64 6.19
CA PRO A 163 22.71 26.87 7.55
C PRO A 163 21.73 26.42 8.65
N ASP A 164 20.41 26.53 8.41
CA ASP A 164 19.35 26.20 9.39
C ASP A 164 18.45 25.08 8.88
N ILE A 165 18.99 23.87 8.90
CA ILE A 165 18.34 22.62 8.51
C ILE A 165 17.00 22.39 9.26
N LYS A 166 16.82 22.94 10.46
CA LYS A 166 15.58 22.76 11.23
C LYS A 166 14.37 23.44 10.60
N LYS A 167 14.59 24.40 9.69
CA LYS A 167 13.54 25.08 8.93
C LYS A 167 13.31 24.48 7.54
N LEU A 168 14.02 23.40 7.20
CA LEU A 168 13.88 22.76 5.90
C LEU A 168 12.53 22.05 5.79
N ASN A 169 11.65 22.59 4.94
CA ASN A 169 10.41 21.95 4.54
C ASN A 169 10.49 21.58 3.07
N TYR A 170 10.12 20.35 2.74
CA TYR A 170 10.04 19.88 1.36
C TYR A 170 8.78 19.06 1.15
N LEU A 171 8.29 19.08 -0.09
CA LEU A 171 7.33 18.12 -0.58
C LEU A 171 8.08 16.94 -1.18
N ILE A 172 7.43 15.78 -1.25
CA ILE A 172 7.99 14.59 -1.88
C ILE A 172 6.98 14.04 -2.89
N LEU A 173 7.44 13.53 -4.04
CA LEU A 173 6.60 13.00 -5.10
C LEU A 173 6.62 11.47 -5.12
N SER A 174 5.44 10.85 -5.13
CA SER A 174 5.23 9.44 -5.48
C SER A 174 4.49 9.36 -6.81
N TYR A 175 5.10 8.70 -7.80
CA TYR A 175 4.58 8.61 -9.15
C TYR A 175 5.12 7.39 -9.92
N SER A 176 4.40 6.99 -10.96
CA SER A 176 4.84 5.93 -11.88
C SER A 176 5.81 6.47 -12.91
N TRP A 177 7.02 5.89 -13.01
CA TRP A 177 8.04 6.36 -13.94
C TRP A 177 7.61 6.20 -15.42
N GLY A 178 7.11 5.01 -15.80
CA GLY A 178 6.79 4.68 -17.19
C GLY A 178 7.99 4.79 -18.15
N GLN A 179 7.71 5.02 -19.44
CA GLN A 179 8.73 5.05 -20.50
C GLN A 179 9.38 6.42 -20.70
N THR A 180 8.75 7.50 -20.23
CA THR A 180 9.15 8.89 -20.52
C THR A 180 10.08 9.52 -19.47
N ASN A 181 10.57 8.74 -18.50
CA ASN A 181 11.30 9.29 -17.35
C ASN A 181 12.80 9.58 -17.61
N GLU A 182 13.32 9.25 -18.80
CA GLU A 182 14.76 9.36 -19.10
C GLU A 182 15.28 10.79 -18.99
N SER A 183 14.50 11.79 -19.44
CA SER A 183 14.91 13.20 -19.39
C SER A 183 15.01 13.75 -17.96
N ALA A 184 14.41 13.09 -16.97
CA ALA A 184 14.50 13.46 -15.57
C ALA A 184 15.70 12.82 -14.86
N LYS A 185 16.32 11.77 -15.41
CA LYS A 185 17.40 11.05 -14.72
C LYS A 185 18.61 11.94 -14.46
N THR A 186 19.04 11.96 -13.21
CA THR A 186 20.36 12.42 -12.81
C THR A 186 21.34 11.25 -12.93
N THR A 187 22.46 11.48 -13.58
CA THR A 187 23.56 10.53 -13.77
C THR A 187 24.87 11.25 -13.41
N ARG A 188 25.97 10.52 -13.20
CA ARG A 188 27.26 11.17 -12.94
C ARG A 188 27.68 12.14 -14.06
N ALA A 189 27.30 11.84 -15.31
CA ALA A 189 27.66 12.65 -16.47
C ALA A 189 26.91 14.00 -16.54
N ASN A 190 25.71 14.11 -15.95
CA ASN A 190 24.91 15.35 -15.99
C ASN A 190 24.73 16.00 -14.62
N LEU A 191 25.35 15.48 -13.55
CA LEU A 191 25.18 16.00 -12.19
C LEU A 191 25.48 17.50 -12.10
N ASP A 192 26.63 17.93 -12.65
CA ASP A 192 27.03 19.35 -12.63
C ASP A 192 26.04 20.24 -13.42
N GLU A 193 25.43 19.71 -14.48
CA GLU A 193 24.37 20.41 -15.22
C GLU A 193 23.12 20.57 -14.35
N ARG A 194 22.70 19.49 -13.66
CA ARG A 194 21.54 19.50 -12.75
C ARG A 194 21.72 20.49 -11.60
N GLU A 195 22.93 20.64 -11.06
CA GLU A 195 23.23 21.61 -10.00
C GLU A 195 23.21 23.07 -10.50
N ARG A 196 23.59 23.31 -11.76
CA ARG A 196 23.52 24.65 -12.38
C ARG A 196 22.09 25.06 -12.72
N GLY A 197 21.29 24.13 -13.23
CA GLY A 197 19.90 24.40 -13.60
C GLY A 197 19.33 23.36 -14.57
N ILE A 198 18.04 23.12 -14.42
CA ILE A 198 17.24 22.18 -15.18
C ILE A 198 16.06 22.97 -15.74
N ASP A 199 15.94 23.01 -17.05
CA ASP A 199 14.73 23.51 -17.69
C ASP A 199 13.54 22.62 -17.33
N THR A 200 12.56 23.18 -16.63
CA THR A 200 11.35 22.47 -16.18
C THR A 200 10.58 21.90 -17.36
N GLY A 201 10.55 22.60 -18.50
CA GLY A 201 9.85 22.14 -19.71
C GLY A 201 10.40 20.83 -20.29
N ARG A 202 11.64 20.45 -19.95
CA ARG A 202 12.27 19.19 -20.37
C ARG A 202 11.96 18.02 -19.45
N LEU A 203 11.40 18.27 -18.27
CA LEU A 203 11.01 17.23 -17.32
C LEU A 203 9.67 16.58 -17.75
N PRO A 204 9.41 15.32 -17.37
CA PRO A 204 8.10 14.69 -17.56
C PRO A 204 6.97 15.51 -16.93
N LYS A 205 5.79 15.51 -17.56
CA LYS A 205 4.64 16.33 -17.17
C LYS A 205 4.26 16.18 -15.69
N THR A 206 4.32 14.97 -15.13
CA THR A 206 4.04 14.73 -13.71
C THR A 206 5.01 15.47 -12.78
N ILE A 207 6.29 15.56 -13.16
CA ILE A 207 7.29 16.31 -12.39
C ILE A 207 7.09 17.81 -12.58
N GLN A 208 6.76 18.28 -13.79
CA GLN A 208 6.42 19.69 -14.04
C GLN A 208 5.25 20.15 -13.16
N ASP A 209 4.18 19.35 -13.12
CA ASP A 209 3.01 19.67 -12.31
C ASP A 209 3.34 19.64 -10.80
N ALA A 210 4.19 18.71 -10.36
CA ALA A 210 4.66 18.68 -8.98
C ALA A 210 5.50 19.92 -8.62
N VAL A 211 6.36 20.40 -9.51
CA VAL A 211 7.11 21.66 -9.36
C VAL A 211 6.14 22.83 -9.23
N LYS A 212 5.18 22.95 -10.15
CA LYS A 212 4.15 24.00 -10.13
C LYS A 212 3.33 23.97 -8.84
N LEU A 213 2.87 22.80 -8.40
CA LEU A 213 2.14 22.64 -7.14
C LEU A 213 2.99 23.10 -5.94
N THR A 214 4.26 22.70 -5.91
CA THR A 214 5.19 23.04 -4.83
C THR A 214 5.36 24.55 -4.71
N GLN A 215 5.55 25.24 -5.84
CA GLN A 215 5.62 26.71 -5.92
C GLN A 215 4.31 27.38 -5.48
N LEU A 216 3.16 26.88 -5.92
CA LEU A 216 1.85 27.44 -5.54
C LEU A 216 1.55 27.26 -4.04
N MET A 217 2.01 26.16 -3.45
CA MET A 217 1.94 25.91 -2.00
C MET A 217 2.96 26.73 -1.20
N LYS A 218 3.79 27.55 -1.86
CA LYS A 218 4.84 28.37 -1.24
C LYS A 218 5.86 27.54 -0.45
N ILE A 219 6.12 26.32 -0.93
CA ILE A 219 7.21 25.46 -0.46
C ILE A 219 8.31 25.50 -1.52
N ARG A 220 9.57 25.59 -1.08
CA ARG A 220 10.70 25.81 -2.00
C ARG A 220 11.37 24.52 -2.47
N TYR A 221 11.20 23.43 -1.74
CA TYR A 221 11.92 22.19 -2.02
C TYR A 221 10.99 21.04 -2.36
N LEU A 222 11.41 20.28 -3.36
CA LEU A 222 10.75 19.06 -3.80
C LEU A 222 11.77 17.93 -3.85
N TRP A 223 11.40 16.74 -3.38
CA TRP A 223 12.17 15.52 -3.59
C TRP A 223 11.50 14.65 -4.65
N VAL A 224 12.29 14.23 -5.64
CA VAL A 224 11.88 13.27 -6.68
C VAL A 224 13.01 12.27 -6.86
N ASP A 225 12.74 10.99 -6.62
CA ASP A 225 13.72 9.90 -6.64
C ASP A 225 14.65 9.91 -7.87
N VAL A 226 14.09 10.04 -9.07
CA VAL A 226 14.84 9.96 -10.34
C VAL A 226 15.82 11.13 -10.53
N ILE A 227 15.56 12.27 -9.89
CA ILE A 227 16.40 13.48 -9.95
C ILE A 227 17.35 13.55 -8.75
N CYS A 228 16.86 13.19 -7.55
CA CYS A 228 17.58 13.33 -6.29
C CYS A 228 18.50 12.14 -5.98
N ILE A 229 18.38 11.02 -6.69
CA ILE A 229 19.30 9.88 -6.61
C ILE A 229 20.02 9.75 -7.95
N ILE A 230 21.35 9.61 -7.91
CA ILE A 230 22.18 9.39 -9.09
C ILE A 230 21.91 7.98 -9.60
N GLN A 231 21.32 7.93 -10.80
CA GLN A 231 20.89 6.70 -11.45
C GLN A 231 22.02 6.11 -12.31
N PRO A 232 22.05 4.77 -12.47
CA PRO A 232 22.84 4.16 -13.51
C PRO A 232 22.30 4.54 -14.89
N CYS A 233 23.17 4.59 -15.89
CA CYS A 233 22.83 4.82 -17.29
C CYS A 233 23.48 3.76 -18.19
N LYS A 234 23.23 3.82 -19.51
CA LYS A 234 23.70 2.81 -20.46
C LYS A 234 25.23 2.63 -20.46
N THR A 235 25.97 3.71 -20.21
CA THR A 235 27.45 3.71 -20.22
C THR A 235 28.05 3.61 -18.82
N ASP A 236 27.24 3.68 -17.75
CA ASP A 236 27.70 3.75 -16.38
C ASP A 236 26.75 3.04 -15.42
N LYS A 237 27.18 1.89 -14.87
CA LYS A 237 26.41 1.11 -13.89
C LYS A 237 26.65 1.56 -12.46
N TYR A 238 26.86 2.86 -12.24
CA TYR A 238 27.10 3.41 -10.91
C TYR A 238 25.89 3.19 -9.99
N ILE A 239 26.05 2.35 -8.98
CA ILE A 239 25.01 2.00 -8.00
C ILE A 239 25.28 2.51 -6.58
N GLN A 240 26.46 3.06 -6.31
CA GLN A 240 26.85 3.41 -4.93
C GLN A 240 25.91 4.44 -4.29
N ASP A 241 25.42 5.39 -5.07
CA ASP A 241 24.47 6.38 -4.56
C ASP A 241 23.10 5.75 -4.28
N TRP A 242 22.60 4.86 -5.14
CA TRP A 242 21.40 4.05 -4.85
C TRP A 242 21.57 3.20 -3.58
N THR A 243 22.73 2.55 -3.41
CA THR A 243 23.06 1.76 -2.22
C THR A 243 23.07 2.61 -0.94
N SER A 244 23.45 3.89 -1.02
CA SER A 244 23.41 4.80 0.13
C SER A 244 22.04 5.45 0.37
N GLU A 245 21.28 5.73 -0.68
CA GLU A 245 20.01 6.46 -0.59
C GLU A 245 18.81 5.56 -0.32
N SER A 246 18.76 4.36 -0.90
CA SER A 246 17.62 3.45 -0.74
C SER A 246 17.29 3.08 0.71
N PRO A 247 18.25 2.84 1.64
CA PRO A 247 17.93 2.58 3.04
C PRO A 247 17.35 3.80 3.75
N LYS A 248 17.69 5.03 3.30
CA LYS A 248 17.24 6.29 3.89
C LYS A 248 15.87 6.72 3.40
N MET A 249 15.36 6.19 2.28
CA MET A 249 14.12 6.66 1.65
C MET A 249 12.94 6.72 2.62
N GLY A 250 12.76 5.72 3.49
CA GLY A 250 11.68 5.74 4.48
C GLY A 250 11.73 6.95 5.42
N SER A 251 12.93 7.42 5.77
CA SER A 251 13.12 8.65 6.54
C SER A 251 12.74 9.91 5.75
N TYR A 252 12.97 9.91 4.42
CA TYR A 252 12.63 11.04 3.55
C TYR A 252 11.11 11.20 3.44
N TYR A 253 10.36 10.11 3.32
CA TYR A 253 8.90 10.15 3.32
C TYR A 253 8.33 10.54 4.69
N SER A 254 8.87 9.98 5.77
CA SER A 254 8.39 10.31 7.13
C SER A 254 8.68 11.73 7.58
N ASN A 255 9.72 12.37 7.04
CA ASN A 255 10.09 13.74 7.37
C ASN A 255 9.55 14.79 6.37
N ALA A 256 8.99 14.38 5.23
CA ALA A 256 8.40 15.31 4.27
C ALA A 256 7.24 16.10 4.89
N HIS A 257 7.08 17.36 4.46
CA HIS A 257 5.94 18.17 4.85
C HIS A 257 4.63 17.54 4.34
N CYS A 258 4.62 17.09 3.09
CA CYS A 258 3.51 16.33 2.52
C CYS A 258 4.01 15.50 1.33
N LEU A 259 3.46 14.30 1.18
CA LEU A 259 3.58 13.49 -0.03
C LEU A 259 2.56 13.97 -1.07
N ILE A 260 3.03 14.25 -2.29
CA ILE A 260 2.20 14.37 -3.48
C ILE A 260 2.13 12.99 -4.12
N SER A 261 0.94 12.40 -4.20
CA SER A 261 0.73 11.10 -4.83
C SER A 261 0.00 11.27 -6.16
N ALA A 262 0.68 10.94 -7.26
CA ALA A 262 0.16 10.99 -8.63
C ALA A 262 -0.76 9.79 -8.93
N LEU A 263 -1.80 9.62 -8.12
CA LEU A 263 -2.63 8.41 -8.09
C LEU A 263 -3.35 8.12 -9.42
N GLY A 264 -3.82 9.17 -10.10
CA GLY A 264 -4.54 9.08 -11.38
C GLY A 264 -3.65 8.91 -12.61
N ALA A 265 -2.33 9.01 -12.46
CA ALA A 265 -1.37 8.95 -13.55
C ALA A 265 -0.80 7.52 -13.72
N SER A 266 -0.98 6.94 -14.90
CA SER A 266 -0.38 5.64 -15.25
C SER A 266 1.14 5.69 -15.36
N ASP A 267 1.68 6.85 -15.73
CA ASP A 267 3.09 7.11 -15.96
C ASP A 267 3.42 8.61 -15.85
N SER A 268 4.70 8.96 -15.98
CA SER A 268 5.23 10.31 -15.79
C SER A 268 4.85 11.32 -16.87
N SER A 269 4.29 10.88 -18.00
CA SER A 269 3.84 11.75 -19.10
C SER A 269 2.44 12.35 -18.87
N LYS A 270 1.65 11.76 -17.95
CA LYS A 270 0.24 12.12 -17.79
C LYS A 270 -0.01 13.41 -17.02
N GLY A 271 0.85 13.76 -16.06
CA GLY A 271 0.63 14.91 -15.19
C GLY A 271 -0.17 14.60 -13.92
N LEU A 272 -0.25 15.60 -13.04
CA LEU A 272 -1.12 15.59 -11.86
C LEU A 272 -2.48 16.23 -12.16
N PHE A 273 -2.48 17.22 -13.06
CA PHE A 273 -3.63 18.08 -13.32
C PHE A 273 -4.42 17.64 -14.54
N THR A 274 -4.79 16.35 -14.58
CA THR A 274 -5.62 15.82 -15.65
C THR A 274 -7.03 16.39 -15.55
N GLU A 275 -7.59 16.83 -16.68
CA GLU A 275 -9.00 17.23 -16.75
C GLU A 275 -9.89 16.09 -16.26
N ARG A 276 -10.97 16.44 -15.55
CA ARG A 276 -11.92 15.49 -14.96
C ARG A 276 -13.27 15.59 -15.68
N PRO A 277 -13.55 14.74 -16.70
CA PRO A 277 -14.76 14.87 -17.52
C PRO A 277 -16.05 14.70 -16.73
N ALA A 278 -16.03 13.95 -15.61
CA ALA A 278 -17.18 13.83 -14.69
C ALA A 278 -17.60 15.19 -14.11
N SER A 279 -16.66 16.11 -13.94
CA SER A 279 -16.87 17.47 -13.40
C SER A 279 -17.28 18.51 -14.43
N LYS A 280 -17.56 18.10 -15.69
CA LYS A 280 -18.08 19.01 -16.74
C LYS A 280 -19.33 19.76 -16.30
N TYR A 281 -20.20 19.12 -15.52
CA TYR A 281 -21.38 19.76 -14.93
C TYR A 281 -21.35 19.65 -13.41
N GLN A 282 -21.65 20.75 -12.73
CA GLN A 282 -21.75 20.76 -11.27
C GLN A 282 -22.92 19.88 -10.80
N THR A 283 -22.60 18.86 -10.01
CA THR A 283 -23.57 17.99 -9.33
C THR A 283 -24.08 18.63 -8.04
N LYS A 284 -25.32 18.31 -7.65
CA LYS A 284 -25.90 18.62 -6.33
C LYS A 284 -26.80 17.47 -5.91
N PRO A 285 -26.98 17.20 -4.60
CA PRO A 285 -27.98 16.25 -4.14
C PRO A 285 -29.36 16.60 -4.71
N CYS A 286 -30.12 15.57 -5.10
CA CYS A 286 -31.50 15.74 -5.54
C CYS A 286 -32.42 14.70 -4.90
N VAL A 287 -33.72 14.95 -4.94
CA VAL A 287 -34.75 14.12 -4.31
C VAL A 287 -35.65 13.51 -5.38
N ILE A 288 -35.88 12.21 -5.29
CA ILE A 288 -36.82 11.47 -6.14
C ILE A 288 -37.99 10.99 -5.28
N GLY A 289 -39.23 11.27 -5.72
CA GLY A 289 -40.42 10.68 -5.10
C GLY A 289 -40.55 9.21 -5.51
N PHE A 290 -40.57 8.29 -4.54
CA PHE A 290 -40.66 6.84 -4.78
C PHE A 290 -42.07 6.31 -4.54
N ASN A 291 -42.74 6.80 -3.50
CA ASN A 291 -44.11 6.41 -3.18
C ASN A 291 -44.91 7.66 -2.78
N GLN A 292 -45.71 8.17 -3.70
CA GLN A 292 -46.52 9.37 -3.44
C GLN A 292 -47.61 9.13 -2.39
N LYS A 293 -48.15 7.90 -2.29
CA LYS A 293 -49.20 7.56 -1.31
C LYS A 293 -48.66 7.59 0.11
N GLU A 294 -47.49 7.00 0.31
CA GLU A 294 -46.81 6.92 1.62
C GLU A 294 -45.86 8.11 1.87
N LYS A 295 -45.80 9.08 0.95
CA LYS A 295 -44.86 10.23 0.97
C LYS A 295 -43.41 9.82 1.16
N GLU A 296 -42.98 8.74 0.51
CA GLU A 296 -41.59 8.27 0.59
C GLU A 296 -40.73 8.91 -0.52
N TYR A 297 -39.59 9.43 -0.11
CA TYR A 297 -38.61 10.11 -0.96
C TYR A 297 -37.23 9.45 -0.85
N ILE A 298 -36.45 9.55 -1.92
CA ILE A 298 -35.09 9.06 -2.04
C ILE A 298 -34.15 10.24 -2.26
N TYR A 299 -33.15 10.39 -1.39
CA TYR A 299 -32.04 11.31 -1.63
C TYR A 299 -30.99 10.64 -2.52
N VAL A 300 -30.65 11.31 -3.62
CA VAL A 300 -29.58 10.91 -4.53
C VAL A 300 -28.43 11.88 -4.36
N PHE A 301 -27.32 11.39 -3.85
CA PHE A 301 -26.10 12.16 -3.65
C PHE A 301 -25.16 12.05 -4.85
N PRO A 302 -24.35 13.09 -5.14
CA PRO A 302 -23.22 13.00 -6.06
C PRO A 302 -22.32 11.79 -5.75
N PRO A 303 -21.60 11.24 -6.75
CA PRO A 303 -20.63 10.19 -6.51
C PRO A 303 -19.56 10.66 -5.52
N GLN A 304 -19.43 9.94 -4.41
CA GLN A 304 -18.35 10.14 -3.44
C GLN A 304 -17.31 9.04 -3.66
N ARG A 305 -16.05 9.43 -3.78
CA ARG A 305 -14.92 8.50 -3.87
C ARG A 305 -14.13 8.52 -2.58
N THR A 306 -13.95 7.34 -2.00
CA THR A 306 -13.03 7.11 -0.89
C THR A 306 -11.65 6.78 -1.44
N VAL A 307 -10.64 6.90 -0.59
CA VAL A 307 -9.28 6.56 -1.02
C VAL A 307 -9.19 5.07 -1.37
N SER A 308 -9.85 4.19 -0.61
CA SER A 308 -9.89 2.75 -0.88
C SER A 308 -10.45 2.41 -2.27
N LEU A 309 -11.50 3.09 -2.74
CA LEU A 309 -12.05 2.86 -4.08
C LEU A 309 -11.09 3.28 -5.20
N GLU A 310 -10.35 4.37 -4.97
CA GLU A 310 -9.33 4.81 -5.93
C GLU A 310 -8.09 3.91 -5.88
N PHE A 311 -7.82 3.22 -4.77
CA PHE A 311 -6.65 2.35 -4.62
C PHE A 311 -6.71 1.10 -5.50
N ASP A 312 -7.87 0.44 -5.58
CA ASP A 312 -8.04 -0.79 -6.37
C ASP A 312 -7.73 -0.57 -7.87
N SER A 313 -8.06 0.62 -8.36
CA SER A 313 -7.85 1.02 -9.76
C SER A 313 -6.48 1.66 -10.02
N ALA A 314 -5.79 2.17 -8.99
CA ALA A 314 -4.54 2.92 -9.15
C ALA A 314 -3.31 2.04 -9.48
N PRO A 315 -2.67 2.21 -10.65
CA PRO A 315 -1.43 1.48 -10.97
C PRO A 315 -0.27 1.80 -10.03
N LEU A 316 -0.22 3.03 -9.50
CA LEU A 316 0.85 3.49 -8.60
C LEU A 316 0.96 2.60 -7.36
N LEU A 317 -0.16 2.31 -6.71
CA LEU A 317 -0.18 1.56 -5.43
C LEU A 317 0.01 0.06 -5.59
N LYS A 318 0.00 -0.43 -6.83
CA LYS A 318 0.39 -1.80 -7.16
C LYS A 318 1.91 -1.97 -7.17
N ARG A 319 2.70 -0.91 -7.02
CA ARG A 319 4.18 -0.96 -7.00
C ARG A 319 4.68 -1.15 -5.57
N GLY A 320 5.67 -2.03 -5.40
CA GLY A 320 6.21 -2.37 -4.08
C GLY A 320 6.75 -1.18 -3.30
N TRP A 321 7.51 -0.28 -3.95
CA TRP A 321 8.04 0.92 -3.31
C TRP A 321 6.92 1.79 -2.71
N CYS A 322 5.76 1.88 -3.36
CA CYS A 322 4.70 2.80 -2.94
C CYS A 322 4.05 2.46 -1.60
N LEU A 323 4.19 1.23 -1.09
CA LEU A 323 3.69 0.92 0.26
C LEU A 323 4.42 1.75 1.33
N GLN A 324 5.76 1.76 1.32
CA GLN A 324 6.52 2.52 2.33
C GLN A 324 6.27 4.02 2.16
N GLU A 325 6.17 4.50 0.92
CA GLU A 325 5.92 5.91 0.60
C GLU A 325 4.61 6.37 1.24
N ARG A 326 3.56 5.56 1.11
CA ARG A 326 2.24 5.82 1.71
C ARG A 326 2.25 5.67 3.23
N VAL A 327 2.72 4.54 3.76
CA VAL A 327 2.57 4.22 5.19
C VAL A 327 3.42 5.16 6.07
N LEU A 328 4.58 5.60 5.59
CA LEU A 328 5.49 6.44 6.36
C LEU A 328 5.18 7.93 6.24
N SER A 329 4.47 8.37 5.21
CA SER A 329 4.18 9.80 5.01
C SER A 329 3.12 10.29 6.00
N PRO A 330 3.39 11.30 6.86
CA PRO A 330 2.40 11.75 7.85
C PRO A 330 1.17 12.42 7.24
N ARG A 331 1.32 12.93 6.01
CA ARG A 331 0.34 13.72 5.26
C ARG A 331 0.49 13.38 3.77
N ILE A 332 -0.61 13.06 3.11
CA ILE A 332 -0.65 12.71 1.69
C ILE A 332 -1.76 13.46 0.99
N LEU A 333 -1.45 14.03 -0.18
CA LEU A 333 -2.40 14.54 -1.15
C LEU A 333 -2.42 13.59 -2.35
N HIS A 334 -3.49 12.81 -2.49
CA HIS A 334 -3.71 11.93 -3.62
C HIS A 334 -4.42 12.67 -4.74
N TRP A 335 -3.71 12.90 -5.83
CA TRP A 335 -4.23 13.44 -7.08
C TRP A 335 -4.79 12.30 -7.92
N SER A 336 -6.10 12.08 -7.85
CA SER A 336 -6.80 11.06 -8.64
C SER A 336 -7.53 11.66 -9.84
N ARG A 337 -7.99 10.81 -10.76
CA ARG A 337 -8.82 11.22 -11.91
C ARG A 337 -10.20 11.73 -11.49
N ASN A 338 -10.65 11.37 -10.28
CA ASN A 338 -11.98 11.67 -9.77
C ASN A 338 -12.00 12.77 -8.70
N GLY A 339 -10.83 13.25 -8.24
CA GLY A 339 -10.75 14.29 -7.22
C GLY A 339 -9.41 14.34 -6.52
N LEU A 340 -9.27 15.34 -5.63
CA LEU A 340 -8.19 15.41 -4.65
C LEU A 340 -8.66 14.80 -3.33
N LEU A 341 -7.88 13.83 -2.84
CA LEU A 341 -8.12 13.19 -1.55
C LEU A 341 -6.93 13.45 -0.62
N LYS A 342 -7.22 13.59 0.67
CA LYS A 342 -6.22 13.83 1.71
C LYS A 342 -6.27 12.73 2.76
N GLN A 343 -5.11 12.15 3.05
CA GLN A 343 -4.88 11.27 4.19
C GLN A 343 -3.85 11.88 5.14
N CYS A 344 -3.98 11.63 6.44
CA CYS A 344 -2.95 11.94 7.42
C CYS A 344 -3.04 11.01 8.63
N PHE A 345 -2.04 11.01 9.52
CA PHE A 345 -2.08 10.15 10.72
C PHE A 345 -3.13 10.55 11.75
N GLY A 346 -3.53 11.82 11.78
CA GLY A 346 -4.40 12.36 12.83
C GLY A 346 -5.90 12.38 12.53
N SER A 347 -6.32 12.02 11.31
CA SER A 347 -7.73 12.04 10.92
C SER A 347 -8.08 10.94 9.94
N LYS A 348 -9.38 10.68 9.83
CA LYS A 348 -9.96 10.00 8.67
C LYS A 348 -9.65 10.77 7.37
N GLU A 349 -9.85 10.06 6.28
CA GLU A 349 -9.72 10.55 4.90
C GLU A 349 -10.64 11.75 4.67
N MET A 350 -10.17 12.70 3.85
CA MET A 350 -10.93 13.87 3.44
C MET A 350 -10.92 13.97 1.91
N SER A 351 -11.98 14.53 1.34
CA SER A 351 -12.12 14.76 -0.10
C SER A 351 -12.41 16.23 -0.36
N GLU A 352 -11.98 16.76 -1.51
CA GLU A 352 -12.32 18.13 -1.94
C GLU A 352 -13.83 18.40 -2.02
N VAL A 353 -14.66 17.36 -2.06
CA VAL A 353 -16.14 17.43 -2.19
C VAL A 353 -16.88 17.17 -0.87
N CYS A 354 -16.21 16.80 0.23
CA CYS A 354 -16.88 16.40 1.47
C CYS A 354 -16.27 17.02 2.73
N PRO A 355 -17.09 17.60 3.64
CA PRO A 355 -16.61 18.00 4.96
C PRO A 355 -16.28 16.78 5.85
N PRO A 356 -15.34 16.93 6.80
CA PRO A 356 -14.68 15.82 7.50
C PRO A 356 -15.55 14.93 8.42
N ASN A 357 -16.86 15.17 8.59
CA ASN A 357 -17.62 14.59 9.71
C ASN A 357 -18.92 13.81 9.36
N GLU A 358 -19.28 13.60 8.10
CA GLU A 358 -20.66 13.15 7.79
C GLU A 358 -20.79 12.08 6.70
N ILE A 359 -20.05 10.97 6.81
CA ILE A 359 -20.39 9.76 6.04
C ILE A 359 -20.30 8.51 6.92
N PRO A 360 -21.39 7.76 7.10
CA PRO A 360 -21.33 6.36 7.52
C PRO A 360 -20.65 5.58 6.39
N GLU A 361 -19.45 5.07 6.64
CA GLU A 361 -18.74 4.22 5.68
C GLU A 361 -19.60 2.98 5.35
N PRO A 362 -19.84 2.64 4.07
CA PRO A 362 -20.04 1.25 3.73
C PRO A 362 -18.76 0.53 4.14
N ARG A 363 -18.80 -0.17 5.28
CA ARG A 363 -17.72 -1.03 5.74
C ARG A 363 -17.46 -2.06 4.66
N ARG A 364 -16.44 -1.85 3.83
CA ARG A 364 -15.73 -2.96 3.23
C ARG A 364 -14.68 -3.39 4.24
N GLU A 365 -14.91 -4.54 4.85
CA GLU A 365 -13.83 -5.36 5.38
C GLU A 365 -12.89 -5.66 4.21
N GLY A 366 -11.69 -5.09 4.20
CA GLY A 366 -10.89 -5.15 2.97
C GLY A 366 -9.46 -4.65 3.10
N THR A 367 -8.59 -5.59 3.47
CA THR A 367 -7.26 -5.88 2.91
C THR A 367 -6.15 -4.81 2.85
N VAL A 368 -6.43 -3.52 2.97
CA VAL A 368 -5.43 -2.44 2.87
C VAL A 368 -4.97 -2.02 4.27
N VAL A 369 -3.65 -2.03 4.48
CA VAL A 369 -2.96 -1.52 5.67
C VAL A 369 -3.41 -0.07 5.91
N PRO A 370 -4.06 0.23 7.05
CA PRO A 370 -4.59 1.56 7.28
C PRO A 370 -3.47 2.58 7.48
N HIS A 371 -3.69 3.78 6.92
CA HIS A 371 -2.72 4.88 7.00
C HIS A 371 -2.55 5.36 8.46
N GLY A 372 -1.32 5.39 8.97
CA GLY A 372 -0.99 5.88 10.32
C GLY A 372 -1.34 4.96 11.49
N SER A 373 -2.19 3.95 11.32
CA SER A 373 -2.51 2.98 12.40
C SER A 373 -1.35 2.02 12.71
N VAL A 374 -0.41 1.90 11.78
CA VAL A 374 0.78 1.05 11.90
C VAL A 374 1.63 1.47 13.11
N PHE A 375 1.57 2.73 13.53
CA PHE A 375 2.31 3.26 14.69
C PHE A 375 1.41 3.65 15.88
N SER A 376 0.13 3.24 15.88
CA SER A 376 -0.82 3.66 16.94
C SER A 376 -0.96 2.66 18.09
N ARG A 377 -0.57 1.39 17.88
CA ARG A 377 -0.68 0.32 18.88
C ARG A 377 0.71 -0.17 19.27
N SER A 378 1.05 -0.04 20.55
CA SER A 378 2.30 -0.53 21.12
C SER A 378 2.14 -1.90 21.78
N GLY A 379 3.20 -2.70 21.76
CA GLY A 379 3.27 -4.01 22.42
C GLY A 379 3.56 -5.13 21.43
N SER A 380 4.15 -6.23 21.92
CA SER A 380 4.62 -7.33 21.05
C SER A 380 3.50 -7.87 20.15
N THR A 381 2.34 -8.22 20.71
CA THR A 381 1.20 -8.75 19.93
C THR A 381 0.68 -7.78 18.86
N ALA A 382 0.89 -6.47 19.03
CA ALA A 382 0.55 -5.48 18.01
C ALA A 382 1.53 -5.53 16.83
N LEU A 383 2.84 -5.67 17.09
CA LEU A 383 3.87 -5.78 16.06
C LEU A 383 3.62 -6.95 15.11
N GLY A 384 3.41 -8.16 15.65
CA GLY A 384 3.17 -9.36 14.84
C GLY A 384 1.97 -9.22 13.90
N ARG A 385 0.84 -8.72 14.42
CA ARG A 385 -0.38 -8.47 13.63
C ARG A 385 -0.18 -7.40 12.57
N GLN A 386 0.41 -6.26 12.94
CA GLN A 386 0.70 -5.17 12.01
C GLN A 386 1.59 -5.63 10.87
N TRP A 387 2.65 -6.37 11.19
CA TRP A 387 3.57 -6.90 10.18
C TRP A 387 2.91 -7.94 9.29
N ALA A 388 2.07 -8.83 9.84
CA ALA A 388 1.31 -9.79 9.04
C ALA A 388 0.36 -9.10 8.05
N GLU A 389 -0.35 -8.04 8.47
CA GLU A 389 -1.21 -7.24 7.59
C GLU A 389 -0.40 -6.56 6.48
N ILE A 390 0.77 -6.02 6.82
CA ILE A 390 1.71 -5.42 5.87
C ILE A 390 2.21 -6.43 4.85
N VAL A 391 2.72 -7.58 5.30
CA VAL A 391 3.25 -8.63 4.41
C VAL A 391 2.15 -9.16 3.49
N ARG A 392 0.92 -9.30 3.98
CA ARG A 392 -0.23 -9.75 3.19
C ARG A 392 -0.53 -8.80 2.02
N GLU A 393 -0.57 -7.48 2.24
CA GLU A 393 -0.74 -6.49 1.16
C GLU A 393 0.50 -6.45 0.26
N TYR A 394 1.68 -6.29 0.85
CA TYR A 394 2.94 -6.08 0.14
C TYR A 394 3.31 -7.23 -0.79
N SER A 395 2.99 -8.46 -0.41
CA SER A 395 3.36 -9.63 -1.20
C SER A 395 2.76 -9.65 -2.59
N THR A 396 1.58 -9.03 -2.75
CA THR A 396 0.84 -8.89 -4.02
C THR A 396 1.36 -7.77 -4.93
N MET A 397 2.27 -6.93 -4.42
CA MET A 397 2.80 -5.78 -5.15
C MET A 397 3.84 -6.17 -6.21
N ARG A 398 3.94 -5.33 -7.23
CA ARG A 398 4.78 -5.50 -8.42
C ARG A 398 6.13 -4.81 -8.25
N PHE A 399 7.17 -5.45 -8.75
CA PHE A 399 8.54 -4.95 -8.77
C PHE A 399 9.10 -4.98 -10.18
N THR A 400 9.79 -3.93 -10.59
CA THR A 400 10.57 -3.95 -11.85
C THR A 400 11.77 -4.88 -11.70
N TYR A 401 12.40 -4.89 -10.53
CA TYR A 401 13.47 -5.80 -10.16
C TYR A 401 13.06 -6.54 -8.88
N GLY A 402 12.85 -7.85 -8.95
CA GLY A 402 12.45 -8.65 -7.79
C GLY A 402 13.43 -8.56 -6.61
N THR A 403 14.69 -8.25 -6.89
CA THR A 403 15.75 -7.98 -5.89
C THR A 403 15.46 -6.80 -4.97
N ASP A 404 14.59 -5.87 -5.38
CA ASP A 404 14.24 -4.69 -4.58
C ASP A 404 13.25 -5.02 -3.45
N ARG A 405 12.65 -6.20 -3.43
CA ARG A 405 11.50 -6.55 -2.56
C ARG A 405 11.75 -6.35 -1.08
N LEU A 406 12.95 -6.62 -0.56
CA LEU A 406 13.26 -6.33 0.84
C LEU A 406 13.72 -4.89 1.06
N ALA A 407 14.48 -4.32 0.12
CA ALA A 407 14.94 -2.93 0.20
C ALA A 407 13.76 -1.94 0.21
N ALA A 408 12.73 -2.22 -0.60
CA ALA A 408 11.55 -1.39 -0.78
C ALA A 408 10.57 -1.39 0.41
N ILE A 409 10.74 -2.26 1.39
CA ILE A 409 9.97 -2.28 2.64
C ILE A 409 10.83 -2.05 3.89
N HIS A 410 12.16 -2.12 3.75
CA HIS A 410 13.11 -2.01 4.85
C HIS A 410 12.89 -0.75 5.69
N GLY A 411 12.72 0.41 5.06
CA GLY A 411 12.48 1.65 5.76
C GLY A 411 11.25 1.59 6.67
N LEU A 412 10.17 0.90 6.27
CA LEU A 412 9.00 0.70 7.11
C LEU A 412 9.27 -0.27 8.27
N ALA A 413 9.96 -1.37 7.98
CA ALA A 413 10.32 -2.37 8.97
C ALA A 413 11.24 -1.80 10.07
N ASP A 414 12.22 -0.97 9.69
CA ASP A 414 13.13 -0.30 10.63
C ASP A 414 12.39 0.65 11.56
N GLN A 415 11.40 1.39 11.04
CA GLN A 415 10.58 2.27 11.89
C GLN A 415 9.72 1.48 12.87
N LEU A 416 9.21 0.31 12.47
CA LEU A 416 8.51 -0.60 13.37
C LEU A 416 9.45 -1.21 14.42
N ALA A 417 10.67 -1.58 14.03
CA ALA A 417 11.70 -2.07 14.93
C ALA A 417 12.03 -1.02 16.01
N ILE A 418 12.24 0.23 15.61
CA ILE A 418 12.49 1.35 16.54
C ILE A 418 11.28 1.57 17.45
N PHE A 419 10.07 1.61 16.89
CA PHE A 419 8.83 1.90 17.64
C PHE A 419 8.53 0.83 18.70
N HIS A 420 8.71 -0.45 18.36
CA HIS A 420 8.45 -1.58 19.26
C HIS A 420 9.68 -2.01 20.07
N LYS A 421 10.84 -1.36 19.88
CA LYS A 421 12.13 -1.72 20.49
C LYS A 421 12.51 -3.18 20.21
N ASP A 422 12.39 -3.58 18.95
CA ASP A 422 12.69 -4.92 18.45
C ASP A 422 13.78 -4.87 17.37
N GLU A 423 14.22 -6.03 16.91
CA GLU A 423 15.20 -6.19 15.83
C GLU A 423 14.50 -6.77 14.60
N TYR A 424 14.78 -6.22 13.42
CA TYR A 424 14.24 -6.66 12.14
C TYR A 424 15.36 -7.18 11.23
N PHE A 425 15.13 -8.29 10.54
CA PHE A 425 16.03 -8.73 9.47
C PHE A 425 15.29 -9.53 8.40
N ALA A 426 15.53 -9.20 7.14
CA ALA A 426 15.05 -9.90 5.95
C ALA A 426 13.59 -10.41 6.02
N GLY A 427 12.67 -9.58 6.52
CA GLY A 427 11.24 -9.88 6.54
C GLY A 427 10.69 -10.43 7.86
N VAL A 428 11.51 -10.62 8.90
CA VAL A 428 11.07 -11.12 10.21
C VAL A 428 11.55 -10.23 11.36
N PHE A 429 10.79 -10.21 12.45
CA PHE A 429 11.16 -9.54 13.70
C PHE A 429 11.63 -10.56 14.73
N ARG A 430 12.65 -10.22 15.51
CA ARG A 430 13.26 -11.14 16.48
C ARG A 430 12.27 -11.64 17.52
N SER A 431 11.42 -10.76 18.06
CA SER A 431 10.40 -11.18 19.04
C SER A 431 9.26 -12.04 18.44
N HIS A 432 9.11 -12.04 17.11
CA HIS A 432 8.05 -12.78 16.37
C HIS A 432 8.62 -13.79 15.37
N LEU A 433 9.81 -14.34 15.67
CA LEU A 433 10.54 -15.18 14.71
C LEU A 433 9.71 -16.38 14.23
N ALA A 434 9.03 -17.09 15.14
CA ALA A 434 8.17 -18.21 14.78
C ALA A 434 7.05 -17.80 13.81
N GLN A 435 6.40 -16.66 14.02
CA GLN A 435 5.34 -16.15 13.14
C GLN A 435 5.92 -15.72 11.78
N GLY A 436 7.07 -15.06 11.79
CA GLY A 436 7.75 -14.63 10.56
C GLY A 436 8.25 -15.80 9.70
N LEU A 437 8.61 -16.93 10.32
CA LEU A 437 9.02 -18.16 9.63
C LEU A 437 7.83 -18.99 9.15
N MET A 438 6.71 -18.93 9.87
CA MET A 438 5.47 -19.63 9.54
C MET A 438 4.66 -18.81 8.52
N TRP A 439 5.21 -18.70 7.31
CA TRP A 439 4.51 -18.08 6.19
C TRP A 439 4.00 -19.12 5.19
N GLU A 440 2.84 -18.86 4.59
CA GLU A 440 2.26 -19.72 3.55
C GLU A 440 1.72 -18.87 2.39
N PRO A 441 1.95 -19.28 1.13
CA PRO A 441 1.31 -18.66 -0.01
C PRO A 441 -0.19 -18.97 0.01
N ASN A 442 -1.00 -18.08 -0.57
CA ASN A 442 -2.43 -18.37 -0.74
C ASN A 442 -2.62 -19.65 -1.57
N SER A 443 -3.44 -20.58 -1.08
CA SER A 443 -3.68 -21.90 -1.67
C SER A 443 -4.25 -21.88 -3.09
N GLU A 444 -4.81 -20.75 -3.52
CA GLU A 444 -5.30 -20.55 -4.89
C GLU A 444 -4.15 -20.35 -5.90
N ASP A 445 -2.92 -20.12 -5.43
CA ASP A 445 -1.75 -19.83 -6.25
C ASP A 445 -0.85 -21.05 -6.41
N LYS A 446 -0.93 -21.69 -7.57
CA LYS A 446 -0.06 -22.83 -7.92
C LYS A 446 1.18 -22.42 -8.72
N GLU A 447 1.35 -21.13 -9.03
CA GLU A 447 2.33 -20.61 -10.00
C GLU A 447 3.29 -19.57 -9.39
N GLY A 448 3.69 -19.75 -8.13
CA GLY A 448 4.68 -18.88 -7.48
C GLY A 448 6.12 -19.16 -7.92
N GLU A 449 6.89 -18.11 -8.18
CA GLU A 449 8.33 -18.17 -8.48
C GLU A 449 9.15 -18.01 -7.20
N ARG A 450 10.20 -18.85 -7.04
CA ARG A 450 11.16 -18.75 -5.94
C ARG A 450 12.34 -17.86 -6.32
N LEU A 451 12.45 -16.70 -5.67
CA LEU A 451 13.57 -15.77 -5.78
C LEU A 451 14.77 -16.22 -4.93
N THR A 452 15.83 -16.70 -5.58
CA THR A 452 17.04 -17.23 -4.93
C THR A 452 17.97 -16.16 -4.35
N CYS A 453 17.71 -14.87 -4.63
CA CYS A 453 18.45 -13.74 -4.09
C CYS A 453 18.11 -13.43 -2.62
N PHE A 454 17.06 -14.03 -2.06
CA PHE A 454 16.64 -13.86 -0.67
C PHE A 454 16.88 -15.13 0.16
N PRO A 455 16.92 -15.05 1.50
CA PRO A 455 16.98 -16.23 2.36
C PRO A 455 15.72 -17.10 2.16
N SER A 456 15.87 -18.41 2.06
CA SER A 456 14.73 -19.33 1.86
C SER A 456 13.69 -19.30 2.98
N TRP A 457 14.09 -18.85 4.17
CA TRP A 457 13.22 -18.72 5.32
C TRP A 457 12.40 -17.43 5.32
N SER A 458 12.74 -16.46 4.47
CA SER A 458 12.02 -15.20 4.32
C SER A 458 10.85 -15.37 3.34
N TRP A 459 9.69 -14.82 3.68
CA TRP A 459 8.54 -14.75 2.77
C TRP A 459 8.87 -13.99 1.46
N ALA A 460 9.90 -13.14 1.47
CA ALA A 460 10.30 -12.39 0.29
C ALA A 460 10.88 -13.29 -0.82
N CYS A 461 11.29 -14.52 -0.50
CA CYS A 461 11.75 -15.46 -1.52
C CYS A 461 10.61 -16.02 -2.38
N HIS A 462 9.34 -15.84 -1.99
CA HIS A 462 8.19 -16.27 -2.78
C HIS A 462 7.57 -15.06 -3.52
N HIS A 463 7.54 -15.12 -4.85
CA HIS A 463 6.94 -14.11 -5.70
C HIS A 463 5.76 -14.70 -6.46
N SER A 464 4.57 -14.16 -6.22
CA SER A 464 3.35 -14.57 -6.91
C SER A 464 2.35 -13.42 -7.01
N LYS A 465 1.20 -13.67 -7.65
CA LYS A 465 0.10 -12.68 -7.73
C LYS A 465 -0.77 -12.67 -6.47
N SER A 466 -0.60 -13.65 -5.61
CA SER A 466 -1.41 -13.83 -4.41
C SER A 466 -0.69 -13.40 -3.14
N SER A 467 -1.46 -13.22 -2.07
CA SER A 467 -0.91 -12.80 -0.79
C SER A 467 -0.14 -13.95 -0.11
N VAL A 468 0.91 -13.58 0.61
CA VAL A 468 1.54 -14.45 1.61
C VAL A 468 0.92 -14.14 2.97
N PHE A 469 0.60 -15.19 3.73
CA PHE A 469 0.05 -15.08 5.07
C PHE A 469 1.13 -15.42 6.08
N LEU A 470 1.23 -14.64 7.17
CA LEU A 470 2.01 -15.01 8.35
C LEU A 470 1.04 -15.61 9.37
N THR A 471 1.25 -16.86 9.73
CA THR A 471 0.34 -17.59 10.62
C THR A 471 0.56 -17.20 12.08
N ASP A 472 -0.52 -16.92 12.80
CA ASP A 472 -0.45 -16.65 14.25
C ASP A 472 0.13 -17.84 15.03
N ILE A 473 0.97 -17.54 16.02
CA ILE A 473 1.64 -18.52 16.88
C ILE A 473 1.03 -18.44 18.28
N SER A 474 0.56 -19.58 18.79
CA SER A 474 -0.09 -19.67 20.10
C SER A 474 0.95 -19.68 21.22
N GLN A 475 1.97 -20.53 21.08
CA GLN A 475 3.07 -20.72 22.00
C GLN A 475 4.33 -21.07 21.20
N SER A 476 5.24 -20.11 21.08
CA SER A 476 6.47 -20.29 20.31
C SER A 476 7.41 -21.31 20.97
N LEU A 477 7.90 -22.26 20.18
CA LEU A 477 8.97 -23.18 20.55
C LEU A 477 10.37 -22.66 20.20
N VAL A 478 10.45 -21.57 19.45
CA VAL A 478 11.71 -21.04 18.92
C VAL A 478 12.47 -20.34 20.02
N LYS A 479 13.71 -20.76 20.25
CA LYS A 479 14.63 -20.08 21.16
C LYS A 479 15.78 -19.43 20.39
N CYS A 480 16.11 -18.20 20.77
CA CYS A 480 17.31 -17.48 20.33
C CYS A 480 18.28 -17.36 21.51
N THR A 481 18.97 -18.45 21.84
CA THR A 481 19.78 -18.63 23.07
C THR A 481 21.16 -17.97 23.04
N ARG A 482 21.66 -17.59 21.85
CA ARG A 482 22.98 -16.93 21.70
C ARG A 482 22.83 -15.47 21.28
N ALA A 483 23.72 -14.61 21.77
CA ALA A 483 23.74 -13.17 21.48
C ALA A 483 24.06 -12.83 20.01
N ASP A 484 24.68 -13.76 19.29
CA ASP A 484 25.29 -13.52 17.96
C ASP A 484 24.42 -14.03 16.79
N VAL A 485 23.11 -14.23 17.01
CA VAL A 485 22.31 -15.16 16.20
C VAL A 485 21.31 -14.49 15.25
N PHE A 486 20.73 -13.36 15.64
CA PHE A 486 19.91 -12.60 14.72
C PHE A 486 20.85 -11.78 13.83
N PRO A 487 20.77 -11.89 12.48
CA PRO A 487 21.70 -11.14 11.64
C PRO A 487 21.54 -9.65 11.92
N SER A 488 22.62 -8.99 12.37
CA SER A 488 22.61 -7.55 12.57
C SER A 488 22.21 -6.88 11.26
N THR A 489 21.26 -5.96 11.28
CA THR A 489 21.00 -5.06 10.15
C THR A 489 22.31 -4.34 9.81
N GLN A 490 22.92 -4.69 8.68
CA GLN A 490 24.06 -3.97 8.14
C GLN A 490 23.54 -3.04 7.05
N ASP A 491 23.90 -1.76 7.17
CA ASP A 491 23.75 -0.78 6.09
C ASP A 491 25.04 -0.82 5.24
N PRO A 492 24.97 -1.09 3.93
CA PRO A 492 23.77 -1.36 3.14
C PRO A 492 23.26 -2.80 3.23
N LEU A 493 21.95 -2.97 3.02
CA LEU A 493 21.30 -4.28 2.90
C LEU A 493 21.92 -5.09 1.75
N ASP A 494 22.91 -5.93 2.09
CA ASP A 494 23.54 -6.85 1.15
C ASP A 494 22.96 -8.25 1.33
N PHE A 495 21.88 -8.51 0.60
CA PHE A 495 21.38 -9.86 0.49
C PHE A 495 22.23 -10.71 -0.44
N THR A 496 23.20 -10.24 -1.22
CA THR A 496 23.91 -11.13 -2.17
C THR A 496 24.83 -12.14 -1.49
N ASN A 497 25.30 -11.84 -0.28
CA ASN A 497 26.19 -12.70 0.48
C ASN A 497 25.43 -13.81 1.25
N THR A 498 25.51 -15.06 0.78
CA THR A 498 24.83 -16.23 1.37
C THR A 498 25.20 -16.46 2.84
N SER A 499 26.44 -16.19 3.26
CA SER A 499 26.87 -16.37 4.65
C SER A 499 26.15 -15.42 5.62
N LYS A 500 25.69 -14.26 5.13
CA LYS A 500 24.93 -13.26 5.88
C LYS A 500 23.41 -13.54 5.89
N ARG A 501 22.94 -14.56 5.16
CA ARG A 501 21.52 -14.96 5.09
C ARG A 501 21.15 -16.07 6.06
N ILE A 502 22.09 -16.60 6.83
CA ILE A 502 21.87 -17.74 7.71
C ILE A 502 21.24 -17.26 9.01
N LEU A 503 20.04 -17.75 9.28
CA LEU A 503 19.37 -17.61 10.57
C LEU A 503 19.72 -18.83 11.42
N ARG A 504 20.17 -18.61 12.66
CA ARG A 504 20.38 -19.67 13.64
C ARG A 504 19.26 -19.61 14.67
N LEU A 505 18.78 -20.75 15.14
CA LEU A 505 17.75 -20.84 16.17
C LEU A 505 17.73 -22.26 16.72
N GLU A 506 17.10 -22.45 17.87
CA GLU A 506 16.84 -23.75 18.45
C GLU A 506 15.34 -24.01 18.50
N ALA A 507 14.92 -25.14 17.96
CA ALA A 507 13.56 -25.66 18.07
C ALA A 507 13.55 -27.19 17.80
N PRO A 508 12.54 -27.94 18.25
CA PRO A 508 12.46 -29.38 17.98
C PRO A 508 12.42 -29.68 16.48
N LEU A 509 13.21 -30.65 16.04
CA LEU A 509 13.36 -31.05 14.64
C LEU A 509 12.92 -32.50 14.45
N LEU A 510 11.85 -32.73 13.70
CA LEU A 510 11.34 -34.07 13.38
C LEU A 510 11.87 -34.52 12.02
N ALA A 511 12.52 -35.67 11.93
CA ALA A 511 12.87 -36.27 10.64
C ALA A 511 11.61 -36.85 9.96
N ILE A 512 11.51 -36.69 8.64
CA ILE A 512 10.44 -37.26 7.81
C ILE A 512 11.06 -38.32 6.89
N ASP A 513 10.48 -39.51 6.89
CA ASP A 513 10.70 -40.50 5.84
C ASP A 513 9.67 -40.30 4.71
N ALA A 514 10.13 -39.75 3.58
CA ALA A 514 9.29 -39.40 2.44
C ALA A 514 8.84 -40.62 1.59
N GLN A 515 9.05 -41.85 2.04
CA GLN A 515 8.65 -43.07 1.32
C GLN A 515 7.14 -43.41 1.40
N GLN A 516 6.36 -42.79 2.29
CA GLN A 516 4.93 -43.09 2.53
C GLN A 516 3.94 -42.00 2.07
N CYS A 517 4.21 -41.27 0.99
CA CYS A 517 3.35 -40.18 0.50
C CYS A 517 2.08 -40.66 -0.23
N ARG A 518 0.88 -40.21 0.20
CA ARG A 518 -0.38 -40.39 -0.55
C ARG A 518 -0.69 -39.18 -1.46
N LYS A 519 -1.32 -39.41 -2.62
CA LYS A 519 -1.73 -38.38 -3.59
C LYS A 519 -2.94 -37.59 -3.09
N GLY A 520 -2.90 -36.24 -3.20
CA GLY A 520 -4.09 -35.43 -2.95
C GLY A 520 -3.93 -33.95 -2.59
N GLY A 521 -2.73 -33.36 -2.64
CA GLY A 521 -2.52 -31.92 -2.31
C GLY A 521 -2.58 -31.60 -0.82
N SER A 522 -3.24 -32.43 -0.01
CA SER A 522 -3.01 -32.60 1.42
C SER A 522 -2.24 -33.92 1.63
N PHE A 523 -1.10 -33.84 2.29
CA PHE A 523 -0.30 -35.01 2.66
C PHE A 523 -0.69 -35.45 4.07
N GLU A 524 -0.61 -36.74 4.35
CA GLU A 524 -0.72 -37.31 5.69
C GLU A 524 0.53 -38.17 5.83
N LEU A 525 1.55 -37.63 6.50
CA LEU A 525 2.78 -38.36 6.77
C LEU A 525 2.67 -39.01 8.14
N ILE A 526 2.92 -40.31 8.20
CA ILE A 526 3.03 -41.05 9.46
C ILE A 526 4.47 -40.91 9.94
N ILE A 527 4.67 -40.12 11.00
CA ILE A 527 5.97 -40.08 11.71
C ILE A 527 6.02 -41.32 12.60
N GLU A 528 6.97 -42.24 12.43
CA GLU A 528 6.78 -43.60 12.97
C GLU A 528 6.71 -43.69 14.50
N THR A 529 7.33 -42.77 15.24
CA THR A 529 7.33 -42.80 16.72
C THR A 529 7.67 -41.44 17.34
N PRO A 530 6.73 -40.81 18.09
CA PRO A 530 5.30 -41.10 18.15
C PRO A 530 4.60 -40.88 16.78
N ARG A 531 3.47 -41.58 16.55
CA ARG A 531 2.64 -41.39 15.34
C ARG A 531 1.94 -40.04 15.33
N PHE A 532 2.30 -39.22 14.35
CA PHE A 532 1.65 -37.95 14.03
C PHE A 532 1.16 -37.98 12.59
N ASP A 533 0.07 -37.26 12.32
CA ASP A 533 -0.40 -36.97 10.97
C ASP A 533 0.05 -35.55 10.62
N ALA A 534 0.82 -35.38 9.54
CA ALA A 534 1.29 -34.07 9.11
C ALA A 534 0.80 -33.70 7.71
N HIS A 535 0.16 -32.54 7.62
CA HIS A 535 -0.20 -31.86 6.38
C HIS A 535 0.91 -30.92 5.94
N ILE A 536 1.49 -31.17 4.76
CA ILE A 536 2.57 -30.34 4.22
C ILE A 536 2.06 -29.48 3.05
N GLY A 537 2.46 -28.22 3.04
CA GLY A 537 2.44 -27.36 1.84
C GLY A 537 3.86 -26.99 1.43
N PHE A 538 4.13 -26.91 0.13
CA PHE A 538 5.43 -26.50 -0.40
C PHE A 538 5.42 -25.06 -0.90
N ASP A 539 6.56 -24.37 -0.80
CA ASP A 539 6.71 -22.96 -1.16
C ASP A 539 6.64 -22.70 -2.67
N SER A 540 7.08 -23.66 -3.49
CA SER A 540 7.16 -23.56 -4.96
C SER A 540 7.39 -24.95 -5.58
N GLU A 541 6.63 -25.31 -6.63
CA GLU A 541 6.67 -26.56 -7.41
C GLU A 541 6.61 -27.92 -6.66
N ASP A 542 6.19 -28.94 -7.43
CA ASP A 542 5.46 -30.14 -7.00
C ASP A 542 6.26 -31.20 -6.20
N LEU A 543 5.52 -32.00 -5.42
CA LEU A 543 6.02 -33.11 -4.58
C LEU A 543 6.97 -34.07 -5.33
N ALA A 544 6.79 -34.24 -6.64
CA ALA A 544 7.59 -35.12 -7.49
C ALA A 544 9.10 -34.76 -7.45
N ALA A 545 9.44 -33.49 -7.31
CA ALA A 545 10.83 -33.04 -7.21
C ALA A 545 11.48 -33.39 -5.85
N ASN A 546 10.69 -33.77 -4.85
CA ASN A 546 11.15 -34.04 -3.48
C ASN A 546 10.95 -35.50 -3.02
N HIS A 547 10.38 -36.37 -3.87
CA HIS A 547 10.19 -37.79 -3.56
C HIS A 547 11.53 -38.49 -3.27
N GLY A 548 11.60 -39.26 -2.18
CA GLY A 548 12.81 -39.99 -1.78
C GLY A 548 13.94 -39.13 -1.19
N LYS A 549 13.72 -37.83 -0.95
CA LYS A 549 14.69 -36.96 -0.25
C LYS A 549 14.45 -37.00 1.26
N SER A 550 15.52 -36.92 2.04
CA SER A 550 15.42 -36.72 3.49
C SER A 550 14.89 -35.30 3.76
N LEU A 551 13.79 -35.21 4.50
CA LEU A 551 13.17 -33.95 4.90
C LEU A 551 13.05 -33.89 6.43
N SER A 552 12.88 -32.69 6.96
CA SER A 552 12.64 -32.52 8.39
C SER A 552 11.59 -31.43 8.63
N ILE A 553 10.81 -31.54 9.71
CA ILE A 553 9.88 -30.52 10.17
C ILE A 553 10.49 -29.87 11.41
N LEU A 554 10.78 -28.58 11.33
CA LEU A 554 11.12 -27.78 12.50
C LEU A 554 9.83 -27.23 13.13
N LEU A 555 9.54 -27.62 14.37
CA LEU A 555 8.32 -27.22 15.06
C LEU A 555 8.42 -25.80 15.62
N LEU A 556 7.42 -24.97 15.33
CA LEU A 556 7.40 -23.54 15.69
C LEU A 556 6.32 -23.20 16.75
N ASP A 557 5.18 -23.89 16.74
CA ASP A 557 4.03 -23.66 17.62
C ASP A 557 3.48 -24.96 18.20
N ILE A 558 3.09 -24.95 19.48
CA ILE A 558 2.40 -26.06 20.17
C ILE A 558 0.97 -25.71 20.61
N GLY A 559 0.29 -24.87 19.84
CA GLY A 559 -1.13 -24.60 20.01
C GLY A 559 -2.02 -25.82 19.73
N ARG A 560 -3.33 -25.56 19.58
CA ARG A 560 -4.32 -26.61 19.26
C ARG A 560 -3.96 -27.42 18.00
N ILE A 561 -3.30 -26.77 17.04
CA ILE A 561 -2.71 -27.42 15.87
C ILE A 561 -1.22 -27.11 15.94
N VAL A 562 -0.37 -28.14 15.90
CA VAL A 562 1.09 -27.97 15.93
C VAL A 562 1.52 -27.47 14.56
N LYS A 563 2.37 -26.44 14.53
CA LYS A 563 2.81 -25.81 13.27
C LYS A 563 4.32 -25.88 13.15
N GLY A 564 4.80 -26.08 11.93
CA GLY A 564 6.22 -26.16 11.65
C GLY A 564 6.57 -25.75 10.23
N ILE A 565 7.87 -25.64 9.96
CA ILE A 565 8.39 -25.43 8.61
C ILE A 565 9.10 -26.69 8.11
N VAL A 566 8.97 -26.94 6.81
CA VAL A 566 9.60 -28.08 6.16
C VAL A 566 10.98 -27.66 5.67
N LEU A 567 11.97 -28.42 6.08
CA LEU A 567 13.39 -28.19 5.84
C LEU A 567 13.98 -29.31 5.00
N ARG A 568 14.90 -28.92 4.12
CA ARG A 568 15.76 -29.81 3.36
C ARG A 568 17.19 -29.64 3.87
N PRO A 569 17.86 -30.72 4.33
CA PRO A 569 19.25 -30.63 4.73
C PRO A 569 20.15 -30.31 3.52
N LYS A 570 21.16 -29.48 3.76
CA LYS A 570 22.32 -29.19 2.90
C LYS A 570 23.59 -29.46 3.71
N ASP A 571 24.76 -29.41 3.07
CA ASP A 571 26.04 -29.80 3.68
C ASP A 571 26.34 -29.13 5.04
N SER A 572 25.95 -27.86 5.22
CA SER A 572 26.24 -27.11 6.44
C SER A 572 25.06 -26.27 6.97
N TYR A 573 23.86 -26.42 6.41
CA TYR A 573 22.67 -25.65 6.79
C TYR A 573 21.38 -26.34 6.32
N TYR A 574 20.23 -25.81 6.75
CA TYR A 574 18.92 -26.25 6.25
C TYR A 574 18.31 -25.22 5.31
N GLU A 575 17.72 -25.69 4.24
CA GLU A 575 16.94 -24.89 3.30
C GLU A 575 15.44 -25.05 3.60
N ARG A 576 14.71 -23.95 3.81
CA ARG A 576 13.26 -23.99 3.93
C ARG A 576 12.62 -24.23 2.55
N ILE A 577 11.65 -25.13 2.50
CA ILE A 577 10.96 -25.54 1.28
C ILE A 577 9.44 -25.59 1.42
N GLY A 578 8.90 -25.37 2.62
CA GLY A 578 7.47 -25.46 2.87
C GLY A 578 7.10 -25.23 4.32
N TYR A 579 5.84 -25.52 4.61
CA TYR A 579 5.20 -25.41 5.91
C TYR A 579 4.42 -26.69 6.22
N ALA A 580 4.18 -26.95 7.50
CA ALA A 580 3.48 -28.13 7.96
C ALA A 580 2.51 -27.82 9.10
N TRP A 581 1.36 -28.48 9.06
CA TRP A 581 0.38 -28.55 10.13
C TRP A 581 0.36 -29.99 10.63
N VAL A 582 0.72 -30.20 11.88
CA VAL A 582 0.81 -31.52 12.49
C VAL A 582 -0.39 -31.69 13.41
N ASP A 583 -1.23 -32.67 13.10
CA ASP A 583 -2.33 -33.10 13.95
C ASP A 583 -1.90 -34.31 14.78
N ARG A 584 -2.39 -34.37 16.01
CA ARG A 584 -2.19 -35.48 16.94
C ARG A 584 -3.46 -36.31 16.96
N GLY A 585 -3.40 -37.51 16.37
CA GLY A 585 -4.51 -38.46 16.41
C GLY A 585 -5.17 -38.60 17.80
N HIS A 586 -6.47 -38.32 17.83
CA HIS A 586 -7.55 -38.70 18.77
C HIS A 586 -7.36 -38.89 20.30
N ASN A 587 -6.24 -38.57 20.98
CA ASN A 587 -6.17 -38.72 22.46
C ASN A 587 -5.80 -37.44 23.25
N PRO A 588 -6.80 -36.67 23.74
CA PRO A 588 -6.58 -35.37 24.38
C PRO A 588 -5.97 -35.38 25.80
N LYS A 589 -5.94 -36.52 26.50
CA LYS A 589 -5.61 -36.57 27.94
C LYS A 589 -4.11 -36.61 28.24
N GLU A 590 -3.26 -36.96 27.28
CA GLU A 590 -1.80 -36.97 27.44
C GLU A 590 -1.15 -35.61 27.10
N LEU A 591 -1.94 -34.66 26.59
CA LEU A 591 -1.49 -33.36 26.02
C LEU A 591 -1.06 -32.31 27.05
N LEU A 592 -1.41 -32.46 28.33
CA LEU A 592 -1.17 -31.45 29.36
C LEU A 592 0.10 -31.70 30.19
N HIS A 593 0.83 -32.79 29.95
CA HIS A 593 2.11 -32.99 30.58
C HIS A 593 3.17 -32.13 29.90
N ALA A 594 3.55 -31.03 30.54
CA ALA A 594 4.72 -30.22 30.17
C ALA A 594 6.00 -31.07 29.96
N ASN A 595 6.06 -32.24 30.61
CA ASN A 595 7.16 -33.19 30.54
C ASN A 595 7.24 -33.94 29.19
N TYR A 596 6.15 -34.14 28.44
CA TYR A 596 6.18 -34.96 27.22
C TYR A 596 7.12 -34.41 26.14
N TRP A 597 7.20 -33.08 26.00
CA TRP A 597 8.15 -32.45 25.07
C TRP A 597 9.55 -32.29 25.69
N GLU A 598 9.70 -32.32 27.01
CA GLU A 598 11.03 -32.49 27.63
C GLU A 598 11.54 -33.91 27.42
N ASP A 599 10.68 -34.92 27.49
CA ASP A 599 10.97 -36.31 27.18
C ASP A 599 11.31 -36.45 25.68
N LEU A 600 10.53 -35.84 24.79
CA LEU A 600 10.81 -35.81 23.34
C LEU A 600 12.03 -34.95 22.98
N ARG A 601 12.41 -33.93 23.76
CA ARG A 601 13.71 -33.23 23.65
C ARG A 601 14.89 -34.14 24.00
N THR A 602 14.66 -35.14 24.84
CA THR A 602 15.68 -36.09 25.29
C THR A 602 15.85 -37.21 24.25
N GLU A 603 14.77 -37.58 23.54
CA GLU A 603 14.78 -38.58 22.45
C GLU A 603 15.12 -37.99 21.06
N VAL A 604 14.63 -36.79 20.77
CA VAL A 604 14.86 -36.07 19.51
C VAL A 604 15.86 -34.96 19.81
N GLY A 605 17.15 -35.28 19.64
CA GLY A 605 18.25 -34.40 19.98
C GLY A 605 18.02 -32.96 19.49
N LEU A 606 18.21 -31.99 20.38
CA LEU A 606 18.34 -30.58 20.01
C LEU A 606 19.57 -30.47 19.09
N ILE A 607 19.36 -30.08 17.83
CA ILE A 607 20.43 -29.72 16.89
C ILE A 607 20.44 -28.20 16.72
#